data_AF-A0A7X0NVF9-F1
#
_entry.id   AF-A0A7X0NVF9-F1
#
_cell.length_a   1.000
_cell.length_b   1.000
_cell.length_c   1.000
_cell.angle_alpha   90.00
_cell.angle_beta   90.00
_cell.angle_gamma   90.00
#
_symmetry.space_group_name_H-M   'P 1'
#
loop_
_entity.id
_entity.type
_entity.pdbx_description
1 polymer ?
#
loop_
_entity_poly.entity_id
_entity_poly.type
_entity_poly.pdbx_seq_one_letter_code
_entity_poly.pdbx_strand_id
1 'polypeptide(L)'
;MELTKVFTEEQFEQALESWHWIGLEGKVPVLASLFGDVILRAEDGFWWLDAMEGSLTRPWEDADAVQAELNTVDGQERYLLAGLAREAAQRGLSLAADQVYDFTRPPVLGGEVSADNLGQIDFVVGLNIAGQIHEQVRDLPPGSPITGITVS
;
A
#
# COMPACT_ATOMS: atom_id res chain seq x y z
N MET A 1 2.68 2.51 -18.79
CA MET A 1 1.79 1.88 -17.79
C MET A 1 1.57 2.92 -16.72
N GLU A 2 0.32 3.16 -16.37
CA GLU A 2 -0.02 3.98 -15.21
C GLU A 2 0.29 3.19 -13.94
N LEU A 3 1.00 3.79 -12.99
CA LEU A 3 1.49 3.14 -11.75
C LEU A 3 0.68 3.54 -10.52
N THR A 4 -0.29 4.43 -10.69
CA THR A 4 -1.15 4.90 -9.62
C THR A 4 -2.62 4.67 -9.95
N LYS A 5 -3.44 4.65 -8.91
CA LYS A 5 -4.90 4.56 -9.00
C LYS A 5 -5.52 5.59 -8.07
N VAL A 6 -6.70 6.05 -8.44
CA VAL A 6 -7.54 6.87 -7.57
C VAL A 6 -8.82 6.11 -7.32
N PHE A 7 -9.21 6.04 -6.06
CA PHE A 7 -10.43 5.39 -5.60
C PHE A 7 -11.41 6.44 -5.08
N THR A 8 -12.67 6.07 -4.88
CA THR A 8 -13.66 6.98 -4.28
C THR A 8 -13.29 7.28 -2.83
N GLU A 9 -13.83 8.38 -2.30
CA GLU A 9 -13.70 8.74 -0.88
C GLU A 9 -14.18 7.59 0.03
N GLU A 10 -15.33 6.99 -0.29
CA GLU A 10 -15.88 5.84 0.43
C GLU A 10 -14.96 4.62 0.39
N GLN A 11 -14.37 4.31 -0.77
CA GLN A 11 -13.41 3.19 -0.87
C GLN A 11 -12.18 3.46 -0.02
N PHE A 12 -11.63 4.67 -0.05
CA PHE A 12 -10.50 5.02 0.81
C PHE A 12 -10.84 4.96 2.30
N GLU A 13 -12.01 5.46 2.70
CA GLU A 13 -12.48 5.39 4.08
C GLU A 13 -12.51 3.94 4.58
N GLN A 14 -13.21 3.06 3.84
CA GLN A 14 -13.33 1.63 4.19
C GLN A 14 -11.98 0.90 4.19
N ALA A 15 -11.12 1.21 3.21
CA ALA A 15 -9.81 0.57 3.06
C ALA A 15 -8.86 0.91 4.22
N LEU A 16 -9.00 2.12 4.79
CA LEU A 16 -8.14 2.63 5.86
C LEU A 16 -8.68 2.38 7.29
N GLU A 17 -9.87 1.80 7.45
CA GLU A 17 -10.48 1.54 8.77
C GLU A 17 -9.56 0.75 9.71
N SER A 18 -8.87 -0.27 9.20
CA SER A 18 -7.95 -1.10 10.01
C SER A 18 -6.60 -0.44 10.30
N TRP A 19 -6.33 0.76 9.77
CA TRP A 19 -5.06 1.48 9.93
C TRP A 19 -5.11 2.60 10.98
N HIS A 20 -6.22 2.76 11.71
CA HIS A 20 -6.39 3.79 12.74
C HIS A 20 -5.26 3.88 13.79
N TRP A 21 -4.56 2.77 14.03
CA TRP A 21 -3.49 2.63 15.02
C TRP A 21 -2.16 3.30 14.65
N ILE A 22 -2.00 3.74 13.38
CA ILE A 22 -0.73 4.28 12.85
C ILE A 22 -0.70 5.82 12.79
N GLY A 23 -1.79 6.48 13.17
CA GLY A 23 -1.87 7.94 13.26
C GLY A 23 -2.35 8.61 11.97
N LEU A 24 -3.46 8.13 11.40
CA LEU A 24 -4.05 8.68 10.16
C LEU A 24 -4.87 9.97 10.38
N GLU A 25 -5.04 10.44 11.61
CA GLU A 25 -5.87 11.59 11.91
C GLU A 25 -5.38 12.83 11.16
N GLY A 26 -6.34 13.58 10.59
CA GLY A 26 -6.09 14.78 9.81
C GLY A 26 -5.45 14.56 8.43
N LYS A 27 -5.32 13.30 7.98
CA LYS A 27 -4.74 12.96 6.67
C LYS A 27 -5.83 12.55 5.70
N VAL A 28 -5.83 13.14 4.52
CA VAL A 28 -6.81 12.88 3.45
C VAL A 28 -6.12 12.10 2.33
N PRO A 29 -6.56 10.87 2.01
CA PRO A 29 -5.97 10.08 0.94
C PRO A 29 -6.17 10.76 -0.43
N VAL A 30 -5.16 10.68 -1.29
CA VAL A 30 -5.13 11.36 -2.59
C VAL A 30 -5.08 10.35 -3.73
N LEU A 31 -4.21 9.34 -3.61
CA LEU A 31 -4.03 8.28 -4.59
C LEU A 31 -3.40 7.06 -3.91
N ALA A 32 -3.45 5.92 -4.60
CA ALA A 32 -2.74 4.71 -4.21
C ALA A 32 -1.79 4.23 -5.30
N SER A 33 -0.75 3.48 -4.91
CA SER A 33 0.07 2.69 -5.82
C SER A 33 -0.71 1.49 -6.37
N LEU A 34 -0.13 0.77 -7.35
CA LEU A 34 -0.70 -0.52 -7.77
C LEU A 34 -0.62 -1.61 -6.70
N PHE A 35 0.03 -1.37 -5.56
CA PHE A 35 0.19 -2.34 -4.46
C PHE A 35 -0.55 -1.92 -3.18
N GLY A 36 -1.43 -0.91 -3.28
CA GLY A 36 -2.25 -0.46 -2.16
C GLY A 36 -1.61 0.59 -1.24
N ASP A 37 -0.34 0.95 -1.45
CA ASP A 37 0.30 2.05 -0.71
C ASP A 37 -0.44 3.35 -0.97
N VAL A 38 -0.65 4.17 0.06
CA VAL A 38 -1.50 5.38 -0.07
C VAL A 38 -0.67 6.64 0.15
N ILE A 39 -0.80 7.60 -0.75
CA ILE A 39 -0.32 8.97 -0.51
C ILE A 39 -1.45 9.78 0.08
N LEU A 40 -1.21 10.40 1.24
CA LEU A 40 -2.18 11.21 1.97
C LEU A 40 -1.68 12.65 2.12
N ARG A 41 -2.61 13.61 2.06
CA ARG A 41 -2.35 15.02 2.30
C ARG A 41 -2.76 15.40 3.71
N ALA A 42 -1.94 16.17 4.41
CA ALA A 42 -2.25 16.83 5.68
C ALA A 42 -1.85 18.31 5.64
N GLU A 43 -2.14 19.03 6.72
CA GLU A 43 -1.73 20.44 6.88
C GLU A 43 -0.20 20.62 6.83
N ASP A 44 0.55 19.60 7.26
CA ASP A 44 2.00 19.64 7.38
C ASP A 44 2.74 19.01 6.18
N GLY A 45 2.03 18.57 5.14
CA GLY A 45 2.63 18.03 3.92
C GLY A 45 1.98 16.74 3.45
N PHE A 46 2.74 15.91 2.74
CA PHE A 46 2.26 14.66 2.17
C PHE A 46 2.92 13.45 2.82
N TRP A 47 2.07 12.52 3.22
CA TRP A 47 2.40 11.30 3.92
C TRP A 47 2.27 10.10 2.98
N TRP A 48 3.08 9.09 3.23
CA TRP A 48 3.07 7.82 2.52
C TRP A 48 2.81 6.69 3.50
N LEU A 49 1.71 5.99 3.30
CA LEU A 49 1.40 4.72 3.94
C LEU A 49 1.99 3.60 3.09
N ASP A 50 3.03 2.96 3.62
CA ASP A 50 3.60 1.73 3.07
C ASP A 50 2.76 0.55 3.57
N ALA A 51 1.92 0.00 2.68
CA ALA A 51 1.02 -1.10 3.02
C ALA A 51 1.76 -2.44 3.14
N MET A 52 2.97 -2.54 2.56
CA MET A 52 3.81 -3.73 2.62
C MET A 52 4.60 -3.82 3.94
N GLU A 53 5.14 -2.69 4.40
CA GLU A 53 5.96 -2.62 5.62
C GLU A 53 5.15 -2.17 6.85
N GLY A 54 3.93 -1.66 6.65
CA GLY A 54 3.07 -1.18 7.72
C GLY A 54 3.59 0.07 8.40
N SER A 55 4.11 1.01 7.60
CA SER A 55 4.73 2.25 8.09
C SER A 55 4.05 3.48 7.51
N LEU A 56 4.02 4.56 8.29
CA LEU A 56 3.50 5.86 7.85
C LEU A 56 4.61 6.90 8.01
N THR A 57 5.04 7.49 6.88
CA THR A 57 6.14 8.47 6.85
C THR A 57 5.72 9.74 6.13
N ARG A 58 6.42 10.86 6.36
CA ARG A 58 6.17 12.15 5.68
C ARG A 58 7.37 12.55 4.83
N PRO A 59 7.53 11.98 3.62
CA PRO A 59 8.69 12.26 2.77
C PRO A 59 8.58 13.57 1.98
N TRP A 60 7.39 14.15 1.82
CA TRP A 60 7.19 15.32 0.96
C TRP A 60 6.53 16.49 1.70
N GLU A 61 7.00 17.71 1.39
CA GLU A 61 6.46 18.95 1.94
C GLU A 61 5.20 19.43 1.23
N ASP A 62 5.07 19.16 -0.08
CA ASP A 62 3.95 19.59 -0.90
C ASP A 62 3.71 18.65 -2.11
N ALA A 63 2.72 19.00 -2.94
CA ALA A 63 2.33 18.21 -4.10
C ALA A 63 3.38 18.21 -5.22
N ASP A 64 4.14 19.31 -5.37
CA ASP A 64 5.18 19.43 -6.38
C ASP A 64 6.36 18.50 -6.04
N ALA A 65 6.69 18.37 -4.75
CA ALA A 65 7.69 17.42 -4.25
C ALA A 65 7.25 15.96 -4.48
N VAL A 66 5.97 15.63 -4.27
CA VAL A 66 5.42 14.30 -4.61
C VAL A 66 5.60 14.04 -6.11
N GLN A 67 5.17 14.97 -6.95
CA GLN A 67 5.23 14.80 -8.40
C GLN A 67 6.68 14.71 -8.92
N ALA A 68 7.58 15.56 -8.40
CA ALA A 68 8.98 15.53 -8.77
C ALA A 68 9.63 14.18 -8.46
N GLU A 69 9.38 13.64 -7.27
CA GLU A 69 9.93 12.36 -6.84
C GLU A 69 9.36 11.19 -7.65
N LEU A 70 8.04 11.12 -7.83
CA LEU A 70 7.37 10.06 -8.59
C LEU A 70 7.64 10.11 -10.11
N ASN A 71 8.24 11.20 -10.61
CA ASN A 71 8.73 11.28 -12.00
C ASN A 71 10.14 10.72 -12.18
N THR A 72 10.85 10.40 -11.09
CA THR A 72 12.16 9.75 -11.15
C THR A 72 12.04 8.22 -11.18
N VAL A 73 13.06 7.55 -11.72
CA VAL A 73 13.11 6.07 -11.71
C VAL A 73 13.19 5.55 -10.27
N ASP A 74 14.02 6.17 -9.43
CA ASP A 74 14.23 5.74 -8.04
C ASP A 74 12.98 5.95 -7.19
N GLY A 75 12.28 7.08 -7.36
CA GLY A 75 11.01 7.34 -6.67
C GLY A 75 9.91 6.37 -7.10
N GLN A 76 9.80 6.06 -8.40
CA GLN A 76 8.86 5.04 -8.88
C GLN A 76 9.19 3.64 -8.33
N GLU A 77 10.47 3.27 -8.25
CA GLU A 77 10.86 1.98 -7.69
C GLU A 77 10.54 1.92 -6.19
N ARG A 78 10.86 2.98 -5.45
CA ARG A 78 10.69 3.05 -4.00
C ARG A 78 9.23 3.12 -3.57
N TYR A 79 8.44 4.02 -4.16
CA TYR A 79 7.10 4.35 -3.65
C TYR A 79 5.98 3.64 -4.41
N LEU A 80 6.25 3.10 -5.61
CA LEU A 80 5.26 2.47 -6.47
C LEU A 80 5.64 1.05 -6.91
N LEU A 81 6.81 0.54 -6.48
CA LEU A 81 7.35 -0.78 -6.84
C LEU A 81 7.31 -1.01 -8.36
N ALA A 82 7.75 -0.01 -9.12
CA ALA A 82 7.53 0.05 -10.55
C ALA A 82 8.18 -1.11 -11.33
N GLY A 83 9.33 -1.61 -10.90
CA GLY A 83 9.96 -2.82 -11.43
C GLY A 83 9.05 -4.04 -11.30
N LEU A 84 8.52 -4.26 -10.09
CA LEU A 84 7.63 -5.37 -9.79
C LEU A 84 6.30 -5.26 -10.55
N ALA A 85 5.71 -4.06 -10.66
CA ALA A 85 4.53 -3.83 -11.48
C ALA A 85 4.76 -4.18 -12.96
N ARG A 86 5.94 -3.85 -13.50
CA ARG A 86 6.30 -4.18 -14.89
C ARG A 86 6.45 -5.68 -15.07
N GLU A 87 7.04 -6.38 -14.11
CA GLU A 87 7.15 -7.83 -14.13
C GLU A 87 5.77 -8.51 -14.09
N ALA A 88 4.88 -8.06 -13.21
CA ALA A 88 3.51 -8.55 -13.14
C ALA A 88 2.77 -8.40 -14.48
N ALA A 89 2.90 -7.22 -15.12
CA ALA A 89 2.32 -6.98 -16.44
C ALA A 89 2.93 -7.88 -17.53
N GLN A 90 4.24 -8.12 -17.50
CA GLN A 90 4.92 -9.05 -18.44
C GLN A 90 4.44 -10.50 -18.29
N ARG A 91 4.04 -10.89 -17.08
CA ARG A 91 3.44 -12.19 -16.77
C ARG A 91 1.94 -12.28 -17.12
N GLY A 92 1.36 -11.19 -17.64
CA GLY A 92 -0.03 -11.14 -18.09
C GLY A 92 -1.03 -10.85 -16.97
N LEU A 93 -0.59 -10.44 -15.78
CA LEU A 93 -1.50 -9.92 -14.77
C LEU A 93 -2.03 -8.56 -15.22
N SER A 94 -3.30 -8.32 -14.94
CA SER A 94 -3.96 -7.04 -15.22
C SER A 94 -4.96 -6.74 -14.10
N LEU A 95 -5.04 -5.48 -13.69
CA LEU A 95 -5.90 -5.05 -12.61
C LEU A 95 -7.21 -4.50 -13.15
N ALA A 96 -8.33 -4.92 -12.56
CA ALA A 96 -9.60 -4.22 -12.72
C ALA A 96 -9.55 -2.83 -12.06
N ALA A 97 -10.60 -2.02 -12.27
CA ALA A 97 -10.64 -0.64 -11.78
C ALA A 97 -10.49 -0.56 -10.25
N ASP A 98 -11.14 -1.47 -9.54
CA ASP A 98 -11.20 -1.63 -8.08
C ASP A 98 -10.05 -2.46 -7.50
N GLN A 99 -9.19 -3.05 -8.34
CA GLN A 99 -8.14 -3.96 -7.87
C GLN A 99 -6.75 -3.33 -7.79
N VAL A 100 -5.96 -3.87 -6.85
CA VAL A 100 -4.52 -3.70 -6.69
C VAL A 100 -3.82 -5.06 -6.71
N TYR A 101 -2.51 -5.05 -6.92
CA TYR A 101 -1.66 -6.20 -6.66
C TYR A 101 -1.48 -6.37 -5.16
N ASP A 102 -1.41 -7.62 -4.72
CA ASP A 102 -1.08 -7.96 -3.34
C ASP A 102 -0.25 -9.25 -3.31
N PHE A 103 0.51 -9.44 -2.24
CA PHE A 103 1.31 -10.63 -2.05
C PHE A 103 0.45 -11.75 -1.49
N THR A 104 0.33 -12.84 -2.24
CA THR A 104 -0.41 -14.05 -1.85
C THR A 104 0.05 -14.56 -0.47
N ARG A 105 1.35 -14.44 -0.19
CA ARG A 105 1.90 -14.48 1.15
C ARG A 105 2.53 -13.11 1.49
N PRO A 106 2.00 -12.36 2.46
CA PRO A 106 2.53 -11.05 2.82
C PRO A 106 4.02 -11.10 3.24
N PRO A 107 4.87 -10.14 2.81
CA PRO A 107 6.30 -10.13 3.13
C PRO A 107 6.59 -10.11 4.63
N VAL A 108 5.79 -9.35 5.41
CA VAL A 108 5.87 -9.32 6.88
C VAL A 108 5.67 -10.71 7.53
N LEU A 109 5.02 -11.64 6.81
CA LEU A 109 4.82 -13.04 7.23
C LEU A 109 5.85 -13.99 6.62
N GLY A 110 6.95 -13.46 6.08
CA GLY A 110 8.04 -14.18 5.44
C GLY A 110 7.79 -14.52 3.97
N GLY A 111 6.81 -13.91 3.32
CA GLY A 111 6.61 -14.01 1.87
C GLY A 111 7.74 -13.36 1.06
N GLU A 112 7.93 -13.80 -0.18
CA GLU A 112 8.92 -13.21 -1.07
C GLU A 112 8.35 -11.98 -1.77
N VAL A 113 9.17 -10.93 -1.90
CA VAL A 113 8.85 -9.76 -2.73
C VAL A 113 9.22 -10.08 -4.18
N SER A 114 8.35 -10.84 -4.85
CA SER A 114 8.56 -11.28 -6.23
C SER A 114 7.22 -11.43 -6.96
N ALA A 115 7.25 -11.37 -8.30
CA ALA A 115 6.02 -11.47 -9.08
C ALA A 115 5.41 -12.88 -9.09
N ASP A 116 6.15 -13.91 -8.66
CA ASP A 116 5.63 -15.26 -8.42
C ASP A 116 4.70 -15.32 -7.20
N ASN A 117 4.85 -14.38 -6.28
CA ASN A 117 4.03 -14.27 -5.07
C ASN A 117 2.90 -13.23 -5.22
N LEU A 118 2.62 -12.72 -6.42
CA LEU A 118 1.57 -11.72 -6.63
C LEU A 118 0.23 -12.31 -7.04
N GLY A 119 -0.82 -11.75 -6.45
CA GLY A 119 -2.21 -11.90 -6.86
C GLY A 119 -2.84 -10.54 -7.18
N GLN A 120 -4.14 -10.58 -7.46
CA GLN A 120 -4.99 -9.40 -7.62
C GLN A 120 -6.04 -9.45 -6.53
N ILE A 121 -6.29 -8.33 -5.86
CA ILE A 121 -7.27 -8.22 -4.80
C ILE A 121 -8.02 -6.91 -4.94
N ASP A 122 -9.27 -6.88 -4.47
CA ASP A 122 -10.00 -5.62 -4.31
C ASP A 122 -9.22 -4.69 -3.36
N PHE A 123 -9.12 -3.41 -3.71
CA PHE A 123 -8.34 -2.42 -2.97
C PHE A 123 -8.79 -2.29 -1.52
N VAL A 124 -10.11 -2.24 -1.27
CA VAL A 124 -10.66 -2.09 0.07
C VAL A 124 -10.30 -3.31 0.91
N VAL A 125 -10.53 -4.50 0.36
CA VAL A 125 -10.23 -5.76 1.05
C VAL A 125 -8.73 -5.91 1.33
N GLY A 126 -7.88 -5.67 0.33
CA GLY A 126 -6.43 -5.86 0.45
C GLY A 126 -5.80 -4.91 1.46
N LEU A 127 -6.10 -3.61 1.36
CA LEU A 127 -5.54 -2.63 2.30
C LEU A 127 -6.07 -2.86 3.72
N ASN A 128 -7.33 -3.26 3.88
CA ASN A 128 -7.88 -3.56 5.20
C ASN A 128 -7.18 -4.78 5.85
N ILE A 129 -6.97 -5.86 5.09
CA ILE A 129 -6.24 -7.04 5.56
C ILE A 129 -4.81 -6.68 5.96
N ALA A 130 -4.10 -5.90 5.13
CA ALA A 130 -2.74 -5.44 5.44
C ALA A 130 -2.70 -4.67 6.77
N GLY A 131 -3.64 -3.75 7.01
CA GLY A 131 -3.72 -2.98 8.25
C GLY A 131 -3.91 -3.85 9.49
N GLN A 132 -4.78 -4.88 9.41
CA GLN A 132 -4.98 -5.83 10.51
C GLN A 132 -3.74 -6.70 10.77
N ILE A 133 -3.06 -7.15 9.71
CA ILE A 133 -1.82 -7.94 9.85
C ILE A 133 -0.75 -7.11 10.54
N HIS A 134 -0.54 -5.87 10.08
CA HIS A 134 0.46 -4.98 10.65
C HIS A 134 0.13 -4.58 12.10
N GLU A 135 -1.15 -4.37 12.43
CA GLU A 135 -1.57 -4.16 13.83
C GLU A 135 -1.19 -5.34 14.73
N GLN A 136 -1.41 -6.57 14.27
CA GLN A 136 -1.14 -7.77 15.06
C GLN A 136 0.35 -8.05 15.26
N VAL A 137 1.19 -7.71 14.28
CA VAL A 137 2.63 -8.01 14.33
C VAL A 137 3.49 -6.90 14.89
N ARG A 138 2.96 -5.68 15.05
CA ARG A 138 3.75 -4.50 15.46
C ARG A 138 4.49 -4.68 16.80
N ASP A 139 3.90 -5.45 17.72
CA ASP A 139 4.44 -5.69 19.06
C ASP A 139 5.10 -7.06 19.20
N LEU A 140 5.14 -7.84 18.11
CA LEU A 140 5.72 -9.16 18.13
C LEU A 140 7.25 -9.07 18.03
N PRO A 141 7.99 -9.79 18.89
CA PRO A 141 9.40 -10.03 18.65
C PRO A 141 9.56 -10.71 17.28
N PRO A 142 10.66 -10.44 16.56
CA PRO A 142 10.97 -11.13 15.32
C PRO A 142 10.84 -12.66 15.49
N GLY A 143 10.02 -13.31 14.66
CA GLY A 143 9.81 -14.77 14.66
C GLY A 143 8.54 -15.29 15.34
N SER A 144 7.57 -14.44 15.67
CA SER A 144 6.32 -14.86 16.32
C SER A 144 5.23 -15.33 15.32
N PRO A 145 4.49 -16.43 15.59
CA PRO A 145 3.46 -16.95 14.69
C PRO A 145 2.13 -16.16 14.77
N ILE A 146 1.50 -15.87 13.63
CA ILE A 146 0.18 -15.20 13.54
C ILE A 146 -0.96 -16.17 13.86
N THR A 147 -1.97 -15.69 14.60
CA THR A 147 -3.07 -16.51 15.14
C THR A 147 -4.45 -16.30 14.49
N GLY A 148 -4.63 -15.34 13.57
CA GLY A 148 -5.84 -15.24 12.74
C GLY A 148 -6.02 -13.89 12.02
N ILE A 149 -6.73 -13.88 10.90
CA ILE A 149 -7.12 -12.67 10.13
C ILE A 149 -8.65 -12.68 10.00
N THR A 150 -9.33 -11.54 10.21
CA THR A 150 -10.78 -11.42 10.06
C THR A 150 -11.10 -10.64 8.79
N VAL A 151 -11.96 -11.17 7.92
CA VAL A 151 -12.49 -10.44 6.75
C VAL A 151 -13.91 -10.01 7.14
N SER A 152 -14.16 -8.71 7.21
CA SER A 152 -15.50 -8.13 7.45
C SER A 152 -16.05 -7.53 6.17
#